data_AF-A0A804IWJ9-F1
#
_entry.id   AF-A0A804IWJ9-F1
#
_cell.length_a   1.000
_cell.length_b   1.000
_cell.length_c   1.000
_cell.angle_alpha   90.00
_cell.angle_beta   90.00
_cell.angle_gamma   90.00
#
_symmetry.space_group_name_H-M   'P 1'
#
loop_
_entity.id
_entity.type
_entity.pdbx_description
1 polymer ?
#
loop_
_entity_poly.entity_id
_entity_poly.type
_entity_poly.pdbx_seq_one_letter_code
_entity_poly.pdbx_strand_id
1 'polypeptide(L)'
;WAYVSQDFDTTSITKTIIESIDGFRCDFVSLDNLQKELGKKLSGRRYLLVLDDVWHVSPQDWERIKNFLYSGAQGSKIIVTTRIEEDANFMTTRCMSSTNAEACPWQL
;
A
#
# COMPACT_ATOMS: atom_id res chain seq x y z
N TRP A 1 4.46 3.08 11.33
CA TRP A 1 3.58 1.91 11.56
C TRP A 1 2.17 2.44 11.49
N ALA A 2 1.33 1.83 10.64
CA ALA A 2 -0.06 2.23 10.47
C ALA A 2 -0.95 1.07 10.91
N TYR A 3 -1.80 1.30 11.93
CA TYR A 3 -2.85 0.37 12.33
C TYR A 3 -4.14 0.78 11.65
N VAL A 4 -4.84 -0.17 11.03
CA VAL A 4 -6.06 0.10 10.28
C VAL A 4 -7.23 -0.64 10.95
N SER A 5 -8.35 0.06 11.17
CA SER A 5 -9.54 -0.48 11.86
C SER A 5 -10.43 -1.34 10.96
N GLN A 6 -11.48 -1.95 11.53
CA GLN A 6 -12.39 -2.92 10.89
C GLN A 6 -13.04 -2.51 9.56
N ASP A 7 -13.38 -1.23 9.38
CA ASP A 7 -13.99 -0.74 8.14
C ASP A 7 -12.90 -0.34 7.13
N PHE A 8 -12.62 -1.27 6.22
CA PHE A 8 -11.50 -1.21 5.29
C PHE A 8 -11.94 -0.71 3.90
N ASP A 9 -11.70 0.56 3.60
CA ASP A 9 -11.76 1.09 2.23
C ASP A 9 -10.43 1.73 1.83
N THR A 10 -10.21 1.84 0.51
CA THR A 10 -8.98 2.47 -0.04
C THR A 10 -8.75 3.87 0.54
N THR A 11 -9.83 4.59 0.86
CA THR A 11 -9.79 5.94 1.44
C THR A 11 -9.18 5.93 2.82
N SER A 12 -9.67 5.05 3.71
CA SER A 12 -9.25 4.96 5.10
C SER A 12 -7.78 4.55 5.20
N ILE A 13 -7.33 3.58 4.40
CA ILE A 13 -5.91 3.17 4.38
C ILE A 13 -5.02 4.32 3.95
N THR A 14 -5.35 4.95 2.82
CA THR A 14 -4.52 6.05 2.27
C THR A 14 -4.44 7.19 3.28
N LYS A 15 -5.55 7.47 3.95
CA LYS A 15 -5.63 8.46 5.03
C LYS A 15 -4.76 8.07 6.22
N THR A 16 -4.90 6.86 6.76
CA THR A 16 -4.10 6.38 7.89
C THR A 16 -2.60 6.40 7.59
N ILE A 17 -2.19 6.09 6.36
CA ILE A 17 -0.77 6.18 5.96
C ILE A 17 -0.30 7.63 6.00
N ILE A 18 -1.06 8.57 5.44
CA ILE A 18 -0.71 10.00 5.49
C ILE A 18 -0.62 10.47 6.94
N GLU A 19 -1.60 10.14 7.77
CA GLU A 19 -1.62 10.51 9.19
C GLU A 19 -0.43 9.90 9.95
N SER A 20 0.00 8.69 9.58
CA SER A 20 1.18 8.04 10.16
C SER A 20 2.50 8.69 9.72
N ILE A 21 2.54 9.30 8.54
CA ILE A 21 3.71 10.04 8.03
C ILE A 21 3.77 11.44 8.68
N ASP A 22 2.63 12.12 8.76
CA ASP A 22 2.53 13.51 9.18
C ASP A 22 2.40 13.68 10.69
N GLY A 23 1.89 12.67 11.39
CA GLY A 23 1.67 12.68 12.85
C GLY A 23 0.43 13.46 13.30
N PHE A 24 -0.39 13.92 12.36
CA PHE A 24 -1.66 14.62 12.63
C PHE A 24 -2.77 14.11 11.72
N ARG A 25 -4.01 14.42 12.08
CA ARG A 25 -5.21 13.98 11.33
C ARG A 25 -5.25 14.61 9.94
N CYS A 26 -5.67 13.82 8.98
CA CYS A 26 -5.77 14.19 7.59
C CYS A 26 -7.21 14.63 7.30
N ASP A 27 -7.39 15.87 6.82
CA ASP A 27 -8.72 16.42 6.54
C ASP A 27 -9.19 16.14 5.10
N PHE A 28 -8.38 15.45 4.29
CA PHE A 28 -8.79 15.08 2.93
C PHE A 28 -9.93 14.07 2.96
N VAL A 29 -10.99 14.37 2.20
CA VAL A 29 -12.19 13.53 2.07
C VAL A 29 -12.19 12.77 0.75
N SER A 30 -11.65 13.34 -0.33
CA SER A 30 -11.63 12.69 -1.63
C SER A 30 -10.39 11.81 -1.81
N LEU A 31 -10.62 10.63 -2.41
CA LEU A 31 -9.57 9.70 -2.81
C LEU A 31 -8.50 10.37 -3.68
N ASP A 32 -8.89 11.20 -4.64
CA ASP A 32 -7.93 11.87 -5.53
C ASP A 32 -6.96 12.79 -4.78
N ASN A 33 -7.43 13.48 -3.74
CA ASN A 33 -6.59 14.36 -2.93
C ASN A 33 -5.64 13.54 -2.05
N LEU A 34 -6.17 12.47 -1.44
CA LEU A 34 -5.37 11.52 -0.66
C LEU A 34 -4.26 10.90 -1.51
N GLN A 35 -4.57 10.48 -2.75
CA GLN A 35 -3.60 9.90 -3.66
C GLN A 35 -2.49 10.88 -4.05
N LYS A 36 -2.86 12.11 -4.41
CA LYS A 36 -1.89 13.16 -4.76
C LYS A 36 -0.97 13.47 -3.59
N GLU A 37 -1.52 13.54 -2.38
CA GLU A 37 -0.72 13.84 -1.20
C GLU A 37 0.20 12.67 -0.83
N LEU A 38 -0.32 11.44 -0.80
CA LEU A 38 0.48 10.26 -0.53
C LEU A 38 1.61 10.12 -1.56
N GLY A 39 1.31 10.32 -2.84
CA GLY A 39 2.31 10.30 -3.91
C GLY A 39 3.44 11.31 -3.68
N LYS A 40 3.12 12.56 -3.30
CA LYS A 40 4.15 13.57 -2.97
C LYS A 40 5.00 13.17 -1.76
N LYS A 41 4.39 12.56 -0.74
CA LYS A 41 5.08 12.17 0.50
C LYS A 41 6.04 11.01 0.25
N LEU A 42 5.67 10.07 -0.63
CA LEU A 42 6.47 8.89 -0.94
C LEU A 42 7.49 9.12 -2.08
N SER A 43 7.21 10.07 -2.97
CA SER A 43 8.03 10.32 -4.16
C SER A 43 9.51 10.53 -3.84
N GLY A 44 10.36 9.69 -4.44
CA GLY A 44 11.81 9.75 -4.27
C GLY A 44 12.31 9.35 -2.88
N ARG A 45 11.45 8.83 -2.00
CA ARG A 45 11.82 8.39 -0.65
C ARG A 45 11.82 6.88 -0.55
N ARG A 46 12.82 6.34 0.15
CA ARG A 46 12.85 4.94 0.53
C ARG A 46 12.08 4.76 1.83
N TYR A 47 11.14 3.83 1.87
CA TYR A 47 10.32 3.58 3.05
C TYR A 47 10.11 2.10 3.34
N LEU A 48 9.80 1.78 4.59
CA LEU A 48 9.23 0.50 5.00
C LEU A 48 7.83 0.77 5.56
N LEU A 49 6.80 0.33 4.85
CA LEU A 49 5.41 0.46 5.28
C LEU A 49 4.95 -0.87 5.87
N VAL A 50 4.37 -0.84 7.06
CA VAL A 50 3.76 -2.00 7.71
C VAL A 50 2.29 -1.70 7.90
N LEU A 51 1.44 -2.45 7.19
CA LEU A 51 -0.01 -2.45 7.30
C LEU A 51 -0.42 -3.68 8.10
N ASP A 52 -0.79 -3.46 9.36
CA ASP A 52 -1.12 -4.55 10.28
C ASP A 52 -2.63 -4.81 10.31
N ASP A 53 -3.03 -6.09 10.31
CA ASP A 53 -4.42 -6.57 10.45
C ASP A 53 -5.38 -6.13 9.33
N VAL A 54 -4.95 -6.30 8.07
CA VAL A 54 -5.75 -5.98 6.88
C VAL A 54 -6.79 -7.09 6.60
N TRP A 55 -8.04 -6.71 6.36
CA TRP A 55 -9.17 -7.61 6.01
C TRP A 55 -10.16 -6.89 5.09
N HIS A 56 -10.96 -7.64 4.33
CA HIS A 56 -12.08 -7.12 3.51
C HIS A 56 -11.67 -6.20 2.35
N VAL A 57 -10.41 -6.27 1.91
CA VAL A 57 -9.92 -5.50 0.75
C VAL A 57 -10.20 -6.28 -0.52
N SER A 58 -10.89 -5.71 -1.50
CA SER A 58 -11.00 -6.39 -2.80
C SER A 58 -9.66 -6.42 -3.53
N PRO A 59 -9.39 -7.39 -4.41
CA PRO A 59 -8.19 -7.38 -5.25
C PRO A 59 -8.02 -6.07 -6.03
N GLN A 60 -9.13 -5.48 -6.49
CA GLN A 60 -9.11 -4.20 -7.21
C GLN A 60 -8.71 -3.02 -6.32
N ASP A 61 -9.15 -3.01 -5.06
CA ASP A 61 -8.74 -2.01 -4.07
C ASP A 61 -7.26 -2.19 -3.72
N TRP A 62 -6.78 -3.43 -3.59
CA TRP A 62 -5.37 -3.70 -3.36
C TRP A 62 -4.48 -3.21 -4.51
N GLU A 63 -4.86 -3.43 -5.77
CA GLU A 63 -4.14 -2.89 -6.92
C GLU A 63 -4.10 -1.35 -6.91
N ARG A 64 -5.19 -0.69 -6.52
CA ARG A 64 -5.23 0.78 -6.39
C ARG A 64 -4.25 1.26 -5.32
N ILE A 65 -4.25 0.63 -4.15
CA ILE A 65 -3.33 0.96 -3.05
C ILE A 65 -1.88 0.79 -3.50
N LYS A 66 -1.54 -0.34 -4.14
CA LYS A 66 -0.20 -0.58 -4.70
C LYS A 66 0.22 0.51 -5.68
N ASN A 67 -0.69 0.93 -6.56
CA ASN A 67 -0.42 2.00 -7.51
C ASN A 67 -0.02 3.32 -6.84
N PHE A 68 -0.59 3.67 -5.69
CA PHE A 68 -0.20 4.88 -4.96
C PHE A 68 1.19 4.74 -4.33
N LEU A 69 1.49 3.54 -3.84
CA LEU A 69 2.73 3.22 -3.15
C LEU A 69 3.95 3.10 -4.10
N TYR A 70 3.73 2.80 -5.40
CA TYR A 70 4.80 2.71 -6.41
C TYR A 70 5.55 4.02 -6.67
N SER A 71 5.10 5.14 -6.12
CA SER A 71 5.80 6.43 -6.17
C SER A 71 7.15 6.40 -5.41
N GLY A 72 7.42 5.39 -4.58
CA GLY A 72 8.62 5.29 -3.75
C GLY A 72 9.94 5.13 -4.50
N ALA A 73 11.05 5.44 -3.82
CA ALA A 73 12.39 5.12 -4.32
C ALA A 73 12.67 3.61 -4.29
N GLN A 74 13.62 3.17 -5.11
CA GLN A 74 14.09 1.79 -5.15
C GLN A 74 14.47 1.28 -3.74
N GLY A 75 14.08 0.03 -3.44
CA GLY A 75 14.33 -0.60 -2.15
C GLY A 75 13.32 -0.24 -1.06
N SER A 76 12.22 0.44 -1.42
CA SER A 76 11.03 0.57 -0.56
C SER A 76 10.33 -0.77 -0.43
N LYS A 77 9.82 -1.09 0.76
CA LYS A 77 9.16 -2.37 1.06
C LYS A 77 7.82 -2.14 1.76
N ILE A 78 6.86 -3.00 1.48
CA ILE A 78 5.53 -3.01 2.11
C ILE A 78 5.35 -4.39 2.74
N ILE A 79 5.00 -4.41 4.02
CA ILE A 79 4.64 -5.60 4.77
C ILE A 79 3.16 -5.47 5.09
N VAL A 80 2.41 -6.52 4.77
CA VAL A 80 0.99 -6.62 5.09
C VAL A 80 0.79 -7.86 5.95
N THR A 81 0.09 -7.72 7.07
CA THR A 81 -0.42 -8.86 7.84
C THR A 81 -1.93 -8.92 7.68
N THR A 82 -2.46 -10.12 7.53
CA THR A 82 -3.91 -10.38 7.44
C THR A 82 -4.20 -11.68 8.17
N ARG A 83 -5.41 -11.80 8.73
CA ARG A 83 -5.91 -13.04 9.33
C ARG A 83 -6.70 -13.91 8.36
N ILE A 84 -6.97 -13.40 7.16
CA ILE A 84 -7.79 -14.08 6.14
C ILE A 84 -6.84 -14.65 5.08
N GLU A 85 -6.76 -15.97 5.00
CA GLU A 85 -5.89 -16.67 4.05
C GLU A 85 -6.26 -16.35 2.59
N GLU A 86 -7.55 -16.17 2.30
CA GLU A 86 -8.05 -15.75 0.98
C GLU A 86 -7.51 -14.37 0.58
N ASP A 87 -7.42 -13.43 1.53
CA ASP A 87 -6.87 -12.09 1.30
C ASP A 87 -5.36 -12.15 1.07
N ALA A 88 -4.65 -13.02 1.80
CA ALA A 88 -3.21 -13.22 1.65
C ALA A 88 -2.81 -13.64 0.23
N ASN A 89 -3.67 -14.42 -0.46
CA ASN A 89 -3.38 -14.98 -1.77
C ASN A 89 -3.26 -13.92 -2.88
N PHE A 90 -4.08 -12.86 -2.86
CA PHE A 90 -3.96 -11.76 -3.84
C PHE A 90 -3.11 -10.60 -3.33
N MET A 91 -2.90 -10.49 -2.01
CA MET A 91 -1.98 -9.51 -1.44
C MET A 91 -0.52 -9.86 -1.68
N THR A 92 -0.23 -11.15 -1.77
CA THR A 92 1.06 -11.65 -2.25
C THR A 92 1.23 -11.32 -3.72
N THR A 93 2.21 -10.46 -4.02
CA THR A 93 2.72 -10.30 -5.37
C THR A 93 3.46 -11.58 -5.75
N ARG A 94 2.76 -12.57 -6.32
CA ARG A 94 3.44 -13.64 -7.04
C ARG A 94 4.11 -13.00 -8.24
N CYS A 95 5.44 -13.03 -8.31
CA CYS A 95 6.11 -12.98 -9.61
C CYS A 95 5.52 -14.13 -10.42
N MET A 96 4.61 -13.83 -11.35
CA MET A 96 4.32 -14.78 -12.41
C MET A 96 5.65 -14.97 -13.12
N SER A 97 6.18 -16.19 -13.08
CA SER A 97 7.41 -16.55 -13.77
C SER A 97 7.23 -16.30 -15.26
N SER A 98 7.51 -15.09 -15.71
CA SER A 98 7.86 -14.84 -17.10
C SER A 98 9.21 -15.52 -17.31
N THR A 99 9.29 -16.38 -18.31
CA THR A 99 10.47 -17.18 -18.64
C THR A 99 11.67 -16.36 -19.13
N ASN A 100 11.67 -15.04 -18.93
CA ASN A 100 12.81 -14.17 -19.22
C ASN A 100 13.18 -13.39 -17.98
N ALA A 101 14.33 -13.72 -17.41
CA ALA A 101 14.87 -13.21 -16.16
C ALA A 101 15.28 -11.72 -16.15
N GLU A 102 14.92 -10.95 -17.18
CA GLU A 102 15.32 -9.54 -17.32
C GLU A 102 14.19 -8.53 -17.08
N ALA A 103 12.98 -8.97 -16.72
CA ALA A 103 11.80 -8.10 -16.64
C ALA A 103 11.08 -8.08 -15.27
N CYS A 104 11.74 -8.46 -14.17
CA CYS A 104 11.16 -8.32 -12.83
C CYS A 104 11.90 -7.24 -12.01
N PRO A 105 11.33 -6.03 -11.88
CA PRO A 105 11.85 -4.97 -11.01
C PRO A 105 11.78 -5.32 -9.51
N TRP A 106 11.21 -6.48 -9.16
CA TRP A 106 10.85 -6.88 -7.81
C TRP A 106 11.85 -7.85 -7.15
N GLN A 107 13.15 -7.74 -7.44
CA GLN A 107 14.14 -8.36 -6.57
C GLN A 107 14.35 -7.49 -5.32
N LEU A 108 13.97 -8.07 -4.17
CA LEU A 108 14.08 -7.53 -2.82
C LEU A 108 15.50 -7.18 -2.38
#